data_AF-A0A7V7WGT4-F1
#
_entry.id   AF-A0A7V7WGT4-F1
#
_cell.length_a   1.000
_cell.length_b   1.000
_cell.length_c   1.000
_cell.angle_alpha   90.00
_cell.angle_beta   90.00
_cell.angle_gamma   90.00
#
_symmetry.space_group_name_H-M   'P 1'
#
loop_
_entity.id
_entity.type
_entity.pdbx_description
1 polymer ?
#
loop_
_entity_poly.entity_id
_entity_poly.type
_entity_poly.pdbx_seq_one_letter_code
_entity_poly.pdbx_strand_id
1 'polypeptide(L)' 'VIPRNIRLAEAPSYGVPALHLDRASKGAQAYLALAGEMLRRDEPELVIPA' A
#
# COMPACT_ATOMS: atom_id res chain seq x y z
N VAL A 1 2.32 0.91 -10.55
CA VAL A 1 1.05 0.39 -11.15
C VAL A 1 0.52 -0.74 -10.28
N ILE A 2 -0.75 -0.71 -9.89
CA ILE A 2 -1.37 -1.76 -9.05
C ILE A 2 -1.96 -2.86 -9.95
N PRO A 3 -1.54 -4.13 -9.83
CA PRO A 3 -2.02 -5.21 -10.69
C PRO A 3 -3.44 -5.65 -10.29
N ARG A 4 -4.22 -6.14 -11.27
CA ARG A 4 -5.52 -6.77 -11.01
C ARG A 4 -5.29 -8.05 -10.19
N ASN A 5 -5.93 -8.14 -9.03
CA ASN A 5 -5.73 -9.24 -8.08
C ASN A 5 -7.08 -9.66 -7.48
N ILE A 6 -7.33 -10.96 -7.41
CA ILE A 6 -8.60 -11.54 -6.91
C ILE A 6 -8.82 -11.17 -5.43
N ARG A 7 -7.80 -11.32 -4.57
CA ARG A 7 -7.88 -10.96 -3.14
C ARG A 7 -8.16 -9.46 -2.95
N LEU A 8 -7.55 -8.61 -3.78
CA LEU A 8 -7.81 -7.17 -3.76
C LEU A 8 -9.26 -6.85 -4.18
N ALA A 9 -9.80 -7.57 -5.16
CA ALA A 9 -11.16 -7.38 -5.66
C ALA A 9 -12.24 -7.93 -4.71
N GLU A 10 -11.91 -8.94 -3.90
CA GLU A 10 -12.82 -9.55 -2.92
C GLU A 10 -12.89 -8.78 -1.60
N ALA A 11 -11.86 -8.01 -1.25
CA ALA A 11 -11.80 -7.25 0.00
C ALA A 11 -13.04 -6.37 0.27
N PRO A 12 -13.60 -5.63 -0.71
CA PRO A 12 -14.84 -4.88 -0.52
C PRO A 12 -16.04 -5.74 -0.12
N SER A 13 -16.15 -6.97 -0.63
CA SER A 13 -17.24 -7.89 -0.29
C SER A 13 -17.18 -8.38 1.15
N TYR A 14 -15.98 -8.48 1.72
CA TYR A 14 -15.77 -8.82 3.13
C TYR A 14 -15.82 -7.60 4.06
N GLY A 15 -15.99 -6.38 3.51
CA GLY A 15 -16.04 -5.15 4.30
C GLY A 15 -14.72 -4.80 5.01
N VAL A 16 -13.61 -5.41 4.60
CA VAL A 16 -12.28 -5.19 5.20
C VAL A 16 -11.32 -4.64 4.16
N PRO A 17 -10.36 -3.78 4.54
CA PRO A 17 -9.31 -3.35 3.61
C PRO A 17 -8.51 -4.56 3.10
N ALA A 18 -8.02 -4.50 1.86
CA ALA A 18 -7.21 -5.59 1.28
C ALA A 18 -5.93 -5.88 2.10
N LEU A 19 -5.42 -4.86 2.79
CA LEU A 19 -4.30 -4.94 3.72
C LEU A 19 -4.64 -5.69 5.03
N HIS A 20 -5.92 -5.90 5.33
CA HIS A 20 -6.39 -6.72 6.45
C HIS A 20 -6.84 -8.10 5.97
N LEU A 21 -7.37 -8.21 4.75
CA LEU A 21 -7.76 -9.50 4.16
C LEU A 21 -6.55 -10.38 3.86
N ASP A 22 -5.56 -9.85 3.14
CA ASP A 22 -4.35 -10.59 2.78
C ASP A 22 -3.18 -9.62 2.50
N ARG A 23 -2.34 -9.41 3.51
CA ARG A 23 -1.12 -8.57 3.41
C ARG A 23 -0.08 -9.13 2.45
N ALA A 24 -0.04 -10.45 2.27
CA ALA A 24 0.93 -11.09 1.39
C ALA A 24 0.49 -11.04 -0.09
N SER A 25 -0.77 -10.66 -0.36
CA SER A 25 -1.26 -10.51 -1.71
C SER A 25 -0.47 -9.46 -2.51
N LYS A 26 -0.27 -9.73 -3.81
CA LYS A 26 0.40 -8.80 -4.73
C LYS A 26 -0.28 -7.42 -4.78
N GLY A 27 -1.61 -7.38 -4.60
CA GLY A 27 -2.38 -6.14 -4.54
C GLY A 27 -2.03 -5.31 -3.30
N ALA A 28 -2.05 -5.93 -2.11
CA ALA A 28 -1.70 -5.25 -0.87
C ALA A 28 -0.24 -4.77 -0.85
N GLN A 29 0.70 -5.59 -1.35
CA GLN A 29 2.11 -5.22 -1.47
C GLN A 29 2.31 -4.02 -2.42
N ALA A 30 1.59 -3.98 -3.54
CA ALA A 30 1.66 -2.86 -4.47
C ALA A 30 1.14 -1.55 -3.84
N TYR A 31 0.09 -1.62 -3.01
CA TYR A 31 -0.37 -0.46 -2.24
C TYR A 31 0.63 0.00 -1.20
N LEU A 32 1.31 -0.92 -0.50
CA LEU A 32 2.38 -0.58 0.45
C LEU A 32 3.56 0.09 -0.24
N ALA A 33 3.96 -0.41 -1.42
CA ALA A 33 5.02 0.20 -2.22
C ALA A 33 4.67 1.64 -2.62
N LEU A 34 3.43 1.85 -3.12
CA LEU A 34 2.93 3.17 -3.49
C LEU A 34 2.87 4.12 -2.28
N ALA A 35 2.41 3.64 -1.12
CA ALA A 35 2.38 4.44 0.10
C ALA A 35 3.81 4.88 0.50
N GLY A 36 4.79 3.98 0.39
CA GLY A 36 6.19 4.33 0.62
C GLY A 36 6.72 5.38 -0.36
N GLU A 37 6.32 5.33 -1.63
CA GLU A 37 6.69 6.36 -2.62
C GLU A 37 6.08 7.72 -2.30
N MET A 38 4.82 7.75 -1.87
CA MET A 38 4.14 8.98 -1.45
C MET A 38 4.82 9.59 -0.22
N LEU A 39 5.12 8.77 0.80
CA LEU A 39 5.80 9.23 2.00
C LEU A 39 7.17 9.84 1.68
N ARG A 40 7.98 9.20 0.82
CA ARG A 40 9.29 9.73 0.41
C ARG A 40 9.18 11.03 -0.41
N ARG A 41 8.06 11.24 -1.11
CA ARG A 41 7.82 12.47 -1.85
C ARG A 41 7.42 13.62 -0.92
N ASP A 42 6.67 13.29 0.12
CA ASP A 42 6.10 14.26 1.06
C ASP A 42 7.00 14.52 2.28
N GLU A 43 8.07 13.75 2.47
CA GLU A 43 9.10 14.04 3.47
C GLU A 43 9.89 15.27 2.99
N PRO A 44 9.72 16.48 3.60
CA PRO A 44 10.70 17.52 3.41
C PRO A 44 12.00 16.93 3.93
N GLU A 45 13.06 16.98 3.12
CA GLU A 45 14.41 16.53 3.45
C GLU A 45 14.66 16.87 4.92
N LEU A 46 14.55 15.86 5.80
CA LEU A 46 14.68 16.06 7.23
C LEU A 46 16.18 16.19 7.44
N VAL A 47 16.70 17.40 7.13
CA VAL A 47 18.06 17.80 7.44
C VAL A 47 18.12 17.78 8.95
N ILE A 48 18.61 16.67 9.51
CA ILE A 48 19.00 16.61 10.90
C ILE A 48 20.29 17.44 10.96
N PRO A 49 20.31 18.66 11.55
CA PRO A 49 21.57 19.34 11.76
C PRO A 49 22.40 18.48 12.74
N ALA A 50 23.64 18.20 12.33
CA ALA A 50 24.62 17.45 13.10
C ALA A 50 25.02 18.16 14.40
#